data_AF-A0A0Q6X3M9-F1
#
_entry.id   AF-A0A0Q6X3M9-F1
#
_cell.length_a   1.000
_cell.length_b   1.000
_cell.length_c   1.000
_cell.angle_alpha   90.00
_cell.angle_beta   90.00
_cell.angle_gamma   90.00
#
_symmetry.space_group_name_H-M   'P 1'
#
loop_
_entity.id
_entity.type
_entity.pdbx_description
1 polymer ?
#
loop_
_entity_poly.entity_id
_entity_poly.type
_entity_poly.pdbx_seq_one_letter_code
_entity_poly.pdbx_strand_id
1 'polypeptide(L)'
;MAHAMAIAMDKVLEEVKPRLILSFPIDRYVMDVLERRAHARGIKHLELTASVLPRMSMLLYRGQLVRVAQPPPSDQVQRTVAEIANPDFTPSYVQKKSKFTKTRFIKTLAYFRTRAMAFKAISWFKRDPLNLHYMDAQPFLGHKCQWRDIRVVDLCDAQWRTKMEKFPRDKRVMFGLQLFPEASIDYWLRNIALIDHENLVVDAARSFSEAGYVVLIKDHPSQFGFRRTEFLDRLLALPNTVMVPYDVSGNELVSLSGASFTCTGTLGLQAALAGLTSAVTESYYALDEDFVMLRERHEVKSLGHSTLTKQFGAPIDVRRHRLVTNLLRGSFEGDFFSFQGFNSAKPAPGALGLAKAVGMRLDQLVEEGQL
;
A
#
# COMPACT_ATOMS: atom_id res chain seq x y z
N MET A 1 -20.08 12.73 -13.35
CA MET A 1 -18.72 12.36 -13.79
C MET A 1 -18.59 10.87 -14.05
N ALA A 2 -18.84 10.00 -13.06
CA ALA A 2 -18.74 8.54 -13.22
C ALA A 2 -19.58 7.97 -14.37
N HIS A 3 -20.83 8.44 -14.56
CA HIS A 3 -21.67 8.01 -15.67
C HIS A 3 -21.09 8.36 -17.05
N ALA A 4 -20.63 9.60 -17.25
CA ALA A 4 -19.99 10.01 -18.49
C ALA A 4 -18.70 9.20 -18.75
N MET A 5 -17.93 8.90 -17.70
CA MET A 5 -16.75 8.03 -17.80
C MET A 5 -17.13 6.61 -18.18
N ALA A 6 -18.21 6.06 -17.61
CA ALA A 6 -18.71 4.74 -17.96
C ALA A 6 -19.11 4.66 -19.44
N ILE A 7 -19.82 5.67 -19.96
CA ILE A 7 -20.17 5.76 -21.39
C ILE A 7 -18.91 5.81 -22.26
N ALA A 8 -17.91 6.60 -21.87
CA ALA A 8 -16.64 6.67 -22.60
C ALA A 8 -15.90 5.32 -22.60
N MET A 9 -15.81 4.64 -21.45
CA MET A 9 -15.20 3.31 -21.36
C MET A 9 -15.99 2.27 -22.14
N ASP A 10 -17.32 2.35 -22.14
CA ASP A 10 -18.17 1.48 -22.93
C ASP A 10 -17.87 1.59 -24.43
N LYS A 11 -17.78 2.83 -24.93
CA LYS A 11 -17.39 3.08 -26.32
C LYS A 11 -16.01 2.51 -26.65
N VAL A 12 -15.02 2.70 -25.78
CA VAL A 12 -13.67 2.14 -25.98
C VAL A 12 -13.70 0.62 -26.01
N LEU A 13 -14.45 -0.03 -25.12
CA LEU A 13 -14.58 -1.48 -25.08
C LEU A 13 -15.30 -2.04 -26.32
N GLU A 14 -16.26 -1.31 -26.88
CA GLU A 14 -16.97 -1.67 -28.12
C GLU A 14 -16.11 -1.50 -29.38
N GLU A 15 -15.27 -0.46 -29.42
CA GLU A 15 -14.37 -0.19 -30.54
C GLU A 15 -13.16 -1.14 -30.53
N VAL A 16 -12.50 -1.31 -29.39
CA VAL A 16 -11.28 -2.11 -29.25
C VAL A 16 -11.58 -3.61 -29.15
N LYS A 17 -12.72 -3.99 -28.57
CA LYS A 17 -13.13 -5.38 -28.30
C LYS A 17 -12.01 -6.22 -27.65
N PRO A 18 -11.41 -5.76 -26.55
CA PRO A 18 -10.28 -6.47 -25.95
C PRO A 18 -10.74 -7.81 -25.37
N ARG A 19 -9.90 -8.84 -25.54
CA ARG A 19 -10.07 -10.14 -24.85
C ARG A 19 -9.61 -10.08 -23.39
N LEU A 20 -8.63 -9.21 -23.12
CA LEU A 20 -8.01 -8.99 -21.82
C LEU A 20 -7.61 -7.51 -21.73
N ILE A 21 -7.75 -6.93 -20.55
CA ILE A 21 -7.22 -5.61 -20.23
C ILE A 21 -6.08 -5.77 -19.24
N LEU A 22 -4.93 -5.20 -19.58
CA LEU A 22 -3.79 -5.06 -18.69
C LEU A 22 -3.60 -3.58 -18.37
N SER A 23 -3.59 -3.23 -17.09
CA SER A 23 -3.36 -1.87 -16.63
C SER A 23 -2.32 -1.80 -15.52
N PHE A 24 -2.07 -0.61 -15.01
CA PHE A 24 -1.33 -0.41 -13.77
C PHE A 24 -2.31 -0.24 -12.59
N PRO A 25 -1.96 -0.67 -11.35
CA PRO A 25 -2.74 -0.35 -10.18
C PRO A 25 -2.46 1.10 -9.80
N ILE A 26 -3.11 2.01 -10.52
CA ILE A 26 -3.02 3.45 -10.27
C ILE A 26 -4.28 3.84 -9.52
N ASP A 27 -4.11 4.63 -8.45
CA ASP A 27 -5.17 5.26 -7.66
C ASP A 27 -5.96 6.29 -8.48
N ARG A 28 -6.69 5.79 -9.48
CA ARG A 28 -7.56 6.56 -10.37
C ARG A 28 -8.84 5.79 -10.54
N TYR A 29 -9.94 6.38 -10.09
CA TYR A 29 -11.28 5.82 -10.25
C TYR A 29 -11.62 5.53 -11.74
N VAL A 30 -10.97 6.21 -12.69
CA VAL A 30 -11.15 5.96 -14.13
C VAL A 30 -10.79 4.51 -14.49
N MET A 31 -9.71 3.98 -13.92
CA MET A 31 -9.31 2.59 -14.12
C MET A 31 -10.30 1.63 -13.45
N ASP A 32 -10.81 1.99 -12.27
CA ASP A 32 -11.88 1.21 -11.59
C ASP A 32 -13.18 1.20 -12.40
N VAL A 33 -13.55 2.31 -13.03
CA VAL A 33 -14.70 2.36 -13.95
C VAL A 33 -14.46 1.44 -15.14
N LEU A 34 -13.29 1.52 -15.79
CA LEU A 34 -12.95 0.62 -16.90
C LEU A 34 -13.05 -0.85 -16.48
N GLU A 35 -12.47 -1.21 -15.33
CA GLU A 35 -12.51 -2.56 -14.78
C GLU A 35 -13.94 -3.04 -14.58
N ARG A 36 -14.80 -2.25 -13.92
CA ARG A 36 -16.21 -2.61 -13.69
C ARG A 36 -16.98 -2.77 -15.00
N ARG A 37 -16.74 -1.89 -15.99
CA ARG A 37 -17.40 -1.97 -17.31
C ARG A 37 -16.90 -3.15 -18.13
N ALA A 38 -15.62 -3.50 -18.02
CA ALA A 38 -15.03 -4.68 -18.64
C ALA A 38 -15.58 -5.97 -18.01
N HIS A 39 -15.62 -6.05 -16.68
CA HIS A 39 -16.16 -7.18 -15.93
C HIS A 39 -17.64 -7.44 -16.28
N ALA A 40 -18.45 -6.38 -16.40
CA ALA A 40 -19.86 -6.49 -16.83
C ALA A 40 -20.03 -7.09 -18.24
N ARG A 41 -18.98 -7.08 -19.07
CA ARG A 41 -18.93 -7.68 -20.41
C ARG A 41 -18.21 -9.04 -20.43
N GLY A 42 -17.82 -9.57 -19.27
CA GLY A 42 -17.03 -10.80 -19.17
C GLY A 42 -15.56 -10.66 -19.60
N ILE A 43 -15.06 -9.42 -19.74
CA ILE A 43 -13.67 -9.14 -20.12
C ILE A 43 -12.82 -9.15 -18.84
N LYS A 44 -11.75 -9.96 -18.85
CA LYS A 44 -10.80 -10.03 -17.74
C LYS A 44 -9.96 -8.76 -17.63
N HIS A 45 -9.63 -8.38 -16.40
CA HIS A 45 -8.81 -7.21 -16.09
C HIS A 45 -7.69 -7.61 -15.14
N LEU A 46 -6.46 -7.22 -15.45
CA LEU A 46 -5.26 -7.50 -14.67
C LEU A 46 -4.44 -6.23 -14.47
N GLU A 47 -3.77 -6.14 -13.32
CA GLU A 47 -2.97 -4.99 -12.91
C GLU A 47 -1.50 -5.39 -12.79
N LEU A 48 -0.64 -4.83 -13.64
CA LEU A 48 0.80 -5.00 -13.60
C LEU A 48 1.44 -4.03 -12.61
N THR A 49 2.25 -4.54 -11.68
CA THR A 49 2.99 -3.71 -10.73
C THR A 49 4.34 -4.29 -10.36
N ALA A 50 5.17 -3.49 -9.69
CA ALA A 50 6.41 -3.96 -9.09
C ALA A 50 6.11 -4.96 -7.96
N SER A 51 6.83 -6.09 -7.94
CA SER A 51 6.78 -7.01 -6.81
C SER A 51 7.54 -6.44 -5.61
N VAL A 52 7.19 -6.87 -4.41
CA VAL A 52 8.04 -6.68 -3.22
C VAL A 52 9.32 -7.52 -3.32
N LEU A 53 9.31 -8.57 -4.15
CA LEU A 53 10.48 -9.38 -4.44
C LEU A 53 11.43 -8.62 -5.38
N PRO A 54 12.75 -8.62 -5.10
CA PRO A 54 13.72 -7.88 -5.91
C PRO A 54 13.70 -8.28 -7.39
N ARG A 55 13.74 -7.28 -8.28
CA ARG A 55 13.81 -7.45 -9.75
C ARG A 55 12.62 -8.20 -10.36
N MET A 56 11.52 -8.31 -9.63
CA MET A 56 10.31 -8.96 -10.11
C MET A 56 9.16 -7.98 -10.27
N SER A 57 8.25 -8.33 -11.17
CA SER A 57 6.93 -7.72 -11.32
C SER A 57 5.87 -8.75 -10.91
N MET A 58 4.64 -8.29 -10.70
CA MET A 58 3.52 -9.16 -10.38
C MET A 58 2.23 -8.69 -11.04
N LEU A 59 1.29 -9.62 -11.19
CA LEU A 59 -0.07 -9.33 -11.64
C LEU A 59 -1.01 -9.37 -10.43
N LEU A 60 -1.82 -8.34 -10.31
CA LEU A 60 -2.88 -8.22 -9.32
C LEU A 60 -4.26 -8.16 -9.99
N TYR A 61 -5.29 -8.42 -9.20
CA TYR A 61 -6.66 -8.08 -9.50
C TYR A 61 -7.27 -7.42 -8.26
N ARG A 62 -7.56 -6.11 -8.32
CA ARG A 62 -8.07 -5.32 -7.19
C ARG A 62 -7.25 -5.51 -5.92
N GLY A 63 -5.92 -5.46 -6.06
CA GLY A 63 -4.98 -5.64 -4.94
C GLY A 63 -4.78 -7.09 -4.46
N GLN A 64 -5.43 -8.08 -5.08
CA GLN A 64 -5.22 -9.51 -4.81
C GLN A 64 -4.22 -10.13 -5.78
N LEU A 65 -3.40 -11.05 -5.30
CA LEU A 65 -2.34 -11.66 -6.11
C LEU A 65 -2.89 -12.68 -7.13
N VAL A 66 -2.53 -12.53 -8.40
CA VAL A 66 -2.88 -13.49 -9.47
C VAL A 66 -1.78 -14.55 -9.57
N ARG A 67 -2.08 -15.73 -9.03
CA ARG A 67 -1.12 -16.81 -8.80
C ARG A 67 -1.21 -17.88 -9.87
N VAL A 68 -0.07 -18.45 -10.25
CA VAL A 68 -0.05 -19.72 -10.99
C VAL A 68 -0.22 -20.90 -10.05
N ALA A 69 -0.74 -22.01 -10.56
CA ALA A 69 -0.93 -23.25 -9.84
C ALA A 69 0.42 -23.88 -9.44
N GLN A 70 1.38 -23.87 -10.37
CA GLN A 70 2.69 -24.49 -10.15
C GLN A 70 3.48 -23.79 -9.03
N PRO A 71 4.00 -24.53 -8.04
CA PRO A 71 4.87 -23.95 -7.03
C PRO A 71 6.26 -23.63 -7.62
N PRO A 72 6.93 -22.55 -7.14
CA PRO A 72 8.31 -22.26 -7.50
C PRO A 72 9.26 -23.36 -7.00
N PRO A 73 10.42 -23.55 -7.66
CA PRO A 73 11.50 -24.41 -7.16
C PRO A 73 11.93 -24.06 -5.73
N SER A 74 12.20 -25.09 -4.91
CA SER A 74 12.52 -24.90 -3.49
C SER A 74 13.81 -24.10 -3.26
N ASP A 75 14.80 -24.27 -4.12
CA ASP A 75 16.07 -23.53 -4.10
C ASP A 75 15.86 -22.04 -4.42
N GLN A 76 14.89 -21.70 -5.28
CA GLN A 76 14.49 -20.32 -5.54
C GLN A 76 13.85 -19.72 -4.28
N VAL A 77 12.92 -20.44 -3.64
CA VAL A 77 12.26 -19.98 -2.41
C VAL A 77 13.29 -19.72 -1.31
N GLN A 78 14.22 -20.65 -1.07
CA GLN A 78 15.25 -20.51 -0.03
C GLN A 78 16.16 -19.30 -0.29
N ARG A 79 16.60 -19.10 -1.53
CA ARG A 79 17.41 -17.93 -1.92
C ARG A 79 16.65 -16.63 -1.68
N THR A 80 15.39 -16.56 -2.11
CA THR A 80 14.56 -15.37 -1.93
C THR A 80 14.27 -15.10 -0.45
N VAL A 81 13.99 -16.12 0.37
CA VAL A 81 13.85 -15.98 1.83
C VAL A 81 15.12 -15.37 2.42
N ALA A 82 16.30 -15.88 2.08
CA ALA A 82 17.56 -15.35 2.59
C ALA A 82 17.79 -13.88 2.19
N GLU A 83 17.36 -13.47 0.99
CA GLU A 83 17.47 -12.10 0.51
C GLU A 83 16.51 -11.13 1.25
N ILE A 84 15.23 -11.49 1.37
CA ILE A 84 14.21 -10.57 1.91
C ILE A 84 14.05 -10.61 3.43
N ALA A 85 14.47 -11.69 4.08
CA ALA A 85 14.47 -11.80 5.54
C ALA A 85 15.68 -11.10 6.19
N ASN A 86 16.61 -10.60 5.39
CA ASN A 86 17.72 -9.80 5.87
C ASN A 86 17.19 -8.51 6.53
N PRO A 87 17.55 -8.19 7.79
CA PRO A 87 17.14 -6.95 8.46
C PRO A 87 17.44 -5.65 7.68
N ASP A 88 18.49 -5.67 6.85
CA ASP A 88 18.89 -4.53 6.01
C ASP A 88 18.09 -4.43 4.71
N PHE A 89 17.22 -5.41 4.43
CA PHE A 89 16.40 -5.43 3.23
C PHE A 89 15.46 -4.21 3.19
N THR A 90 15.73 -3.32 2.24
CA THR A 90 14.85 -2.20 1.94
C THR A 90 14.36 -2.34 0.51
N PRO A 91 13.05 -2.30 0.24
CA PRO A 91 12.54 -2.37 -1.11
C PRO A 91 13.15 -1.27 -1.99
N SER A 92 13.46 -1.60 -3.24
CA SER A 92 14.17 -0.71 -4.18
C SER A 92 13.47 0.63 -4.43
N TYR A 93 12.15 0.70 -4.21
CA TYR A 93 11.33 1.90 -4.38
C TYR A 93 11.36 2.86 -3.17
N VAL A 94 11.99 2.50 -2.05
CA VAL A 94 12.10 3.39 -0.88
C VAL A 94 13.27 4.36 -1.07
N GLN A 95 12.96 5.64 -1.32
CA GLN A 95 13.97 6.68 -1.57
C GLN A 95 14.85 6.97 -0.34
N LYS A 96 16.13 7.30 -0.57
CA LYS A 96 17.07 7.76 0.47
C LYS A 96 16.55 9.06 1.13
N LYS A 97 16.57 9.07 2.47
CA LYS A 97 15.90 10.06 3.30
C LYS A 97 16.71 11.37 3.41
N SER A 98 16.16 12.46 2.89
CA SER A 98 16.48 13.81 3.38
C SER A 98 15.56 14.13 4.57
N LYS A 99 16.08 14.80 5.61
CA LYS A 99 15.24 15.25 6.73
C LYS A 99 14.07 16.10 6.21
N PHE A 100 12.87 15.82 6.69
CA PHE A 100 11.70 16.65 6.39
C PHE A 100 11.67 17.84 7.36
N THR A 101 11.54 19.05 6.84
CA THR A 101 11.62 20.30 7.61
C THR A 101 10.42 21.20 7.36
N LYS A 102 10.18 22.16 8.25
CA LYS A 102 9.14 23.20 8.06
C LYS A 102 9.31 23.98 6.75
N THR A 103 10.55 24.29 6.36
CA THR A 103 10.85 24.94 5.08
C THR A 103 10.45 24.07 3.89
N ARG A 104 10.73 22.76 3.94
CA ARG A 104 10.30 21.81 2.91
C ARG A 104 8.79 21.74 2.83
N PHE A 105 8.10 21.67 3.97
CA PHE A 105 6.64 21.72 4.05
C PHE A 105 6.09 22.97 3.33
N ILE A 106 6.57 24.16 3.69
CA ILE A 106 6.09 25.43 3.09
C ILE A 106 6.31 25.43 1.58
N LYS A 107 7.52 25.07 1.12
CA LYS A 107 7.86 25.02 -0.31
C LYS A 107 6.94 24.07 -1.07
N THR A 108 6.75 22.88 -0.53
CA THR A 108 5.92 21.84 -1.13
C THR A 108 4.45 22.26 -1.15
N LEU A 109 3.91 22.74 -0.03
CA LEU A 109 2.53 23.21 0.05
C LEU A 109 2.29 24.38 -0.90
N ALA A 110 3.18 25.38 -0.92
CA ALA A 110 3.08 26.51 -1.84
C ALA A 110 3.06 26.06 -3.31
N TYR A 111 3.91 25.10 -3.69
CA TYR A 111 3.88 24.51 -5.03
C TYR A 111 2.51 23.90 -5.36
N PHE A 112 1.93 23.10 -4.46
CA PHE A 112 0.60 22.52 -4.68
C PHE A 112 -0.50 23.57 -4.74
N ARG A 113 -0.42 24.65 -3.95
CA ARG A 113 -1.37 25.78 -4.03
C ARG A 113 -1.29 26.50 -5.36
N THR A 114 -0.08 26.79 -5.84
CA THR A 114 0.14 27.37 -7.17
C THR A 114 -0.36 26.45 -8.28
N ARG A 115 -0.08 25.15 -8.18
CA ARG A 115 -0.58 24.14 -9.11
C ARG A 115 -2.11 24.06 -9.12
N ALA A 116 -2.75 24.16 -7.96
CA ALA A 116 -4.21 24.18 -7.84
C ALA A 116 -4.82 25.38 -8.56
N MET A 117 -4.26 26.57 -8.37
CA MET A 117 -4.68 27.80 -9.05
C MET A 117 -4.49 27.70 -10.57
N ALA A 118 -3.33 27.19 -11.01
CA ALA A 118 -3.05 26.97 -12.43
C ALA A 118 -4.06 25.99 -13.05
N PHE A 119 -4.33 24.86 -12.40
CA PHE A 119 -5.33 23.92 -12.90
C PHE A 119 -6.76 24.46 -12.86
N LYS A 120 -7.09 25.31 -11.87
CA LYS A 120 -8.39 25.98 -11.86
C LYS A 120 -8.54 26.92 -13.06
N ALA A 121 -7.51 27.70 -13.39
CA ALA A 121 -7.50 28.54 -14.57
C ALA A 121 -7.59 27.72 -15.87
N ILE A 122 -6.83 26.62 -15.98
CA ILE A 122 -6.90 25.69 -17.11
C ILE A 122 -8.31 25.10 -17.25
N SER A 123 -8.96 24.74 -16.13
CA SER A 123 -10.32 24.19 -16.13
C SER A 123 -11.35 25.16 -16.72
N TRP A 124 -11.20 26.46 -16.44
CA TRP A 124 -12.05 27.51 -17.00
C TRP A 124 -11.76 27.73 -18.47
N PHE A 125 -10.48 27.83 -18.85
CA PHE A 125 -10.08 28.05 -20.24
C PHE A 125 -10.52 26.90 -21.15
N LYS A 126 -10.36 25.66 -20.70
CA LYS A 126 -10.78 24.45 -21.42
C LYS A 126 -12.27 24.13 -21.30
N ARG A 127 -13.02 24.87 -20.48
CA ARG A 127 -14.44 24.61 -20.17
C ARG A 127 -14.68 23.18 -19.68
N ASP A 128 -13.72 22.62 -18.95
CA ASP A 128 -13.79 21.27 -18.37
C ASP A 128 -13.57 21.34 -16.85
N PRO A 129 -14.55 21.88 -16.09
CA PRO A 129 -14.43 22.04 -14.64
C PRO A 129 -14.46 20.70 -13.88
N LEU A 130 -14.91 19.63 -14.54
CA LEU A 130 -15.07 18.30 -13.98
C LEU A 130 -13.91 17.35 -14.32
N ASN A 131 -12.84 17.87 -14.92
CA ASN A 131 -11.65 17.07 -15.14
C ASN A 131 -11.07 16.58 -13.80
N LEU A 132 -10.83 15.27 -13.69
CA LEU A 132 -10.26 14.66 -12.49
C LEU A 132 -8.95 15.33 -12.06
N HIS A 133 -8.05 15.63 -13.01
CA HIS A 133 -6.76 16.24 -12.67
C HIS A 133 -6.90 17.63 -12.09
N TYR A 134 -7.91 18.38 -12.54
CA TYR A 134 -8.14 19.73 -12.05
C TYR A 134 -8.79 19.68 -10.68
N MET A 135 -9.75 18.78 -10.47
CA MET A 135 -10.43 18.57 -9.19
C MET A 135 -9.50 18.02 -8.10
N ASP A 136 -8.69 16.99 -8.40
CA ASP A 136 -7.75 16.40 -7.43
C ASP A 136 -6.68 17.40 -6.97
N ALA A 137 -6.29 18.34 -7.82
CA ALA A 137 -5.35 19.38 -7.43
C ALA A 137 -5.93 20.40 -6.44
N GLN A 138 -7.25 20.46 -6.25
CA GLN A 138 -7.87 21.51 -5.46
C GLN A 138 -7.68 21.29 -3.95
N PRO A 139 -7.45 22.37 -3.19
CA PRO A 139 -7.16 22.25 -1.77
C PRO A 139 -8.37 21.98 -0.87
N PHE A 140 -9.59 22.07 -1.39
CA PHE A 140 -10.80 21.88 -0.60
C PHE A 140 -11.07 20.39 -0.27
N LEU A 141 -10.35 19.46 -0.89
CA LEU A 141 -10.53 18.03 -0.65
C LEU A 141 -10.14 17.67 0.79
N GLY A 142 -10.98 16.86 1.43
CA GLY A 142 -10.89 16.50 2.85
C GLY A 142 -9.59 15.83 3.29
N HIS A 143 -8.81 15.27 2.37
CA HIS A 143 -7.55 14.61 2.66
C HIS A 143 -6.31 15.50 2.42
N LYS A 144 -6.47 16.70 1.83
CA LYS A 144 -5.32 17.58 1.52
C LYS A 144 -4.89 18.37 2.77
N CYS A 145 -3.58 18.52 2.95
CA CYS A 145 -3.01 19.32 4.02
C CYS A 145 -3.32 20.83 3.88
N GLN A 146 -3.31 21.49 5.02
CA GLN A 146 -3.55 22.91 5.24
C GLN A 146 -2.30 23.56 5.83
N TRP A 147 -2.24 24.89 5.86
CA TRP A 147 -1.09 25.61 6.43
C TRP A 147 -0.83 25.27 7.91
N ARG A 148 -1.90 25.02 8.69
CA ARG A 148 -1.78 24.61 10.10
C ARG A 148 -1.11 23.24 10.29
N ASP A 149 -1.07 22.41 9.25
CA ASP A 149 -0.45 21.08 9.31
C ASP A 149 1.08 21.11 9.32
N ILE A 150 1.69 22.29 9.17
CA ILE A 150 3.14 22.47 9.31
C ILE A 150 3.68 21.94 10.65
N ARG A 151 2.83 21.92 11.68
CA ARG A 151 3.14 21.38 13.01
C ARG A 151 3.35 19.87 13.04
N VAL A 152 3.13 19.14 11.94
CA VAL A 152 3.43 17.70 11.86
C VAL A 152 4.89 17.38 12.26
N VAL A 153 5.81 18.31 12.00
CA VAL A 153 7.21 18.20 12.40
C VAL A 153 7.36 18.22 13.93
N ASP A 154 6.50 18.96 14.61
CA ASP A 154 6.49 19.12 16.06
C ASP A 154 5.71 18.00 16.78
N LEU A 155 4.92 17.21 16.05
CA LEU A 155 4.20 16.04 16.59
C LEU A 155 5.12 14.83 16.81
N CYS A 156 6.25 14.76 16.11
CA CYS A 156 7.25 13.71 16.29
C CYS A 156 7.91 13.81 17.67
N ASP A 157 7.98 12.70 18.38
CA ASP A 157 8.54 12.67 19.73
C ASP A 157 10.05 12.37 19.69
N ALA A 158 10.89 13.31 20.13
CA ALA A 158 12.34 13.11 20.20
C ALA A 158 12.73 12.05 21.25
N GLN A 159 11.90 11.84 22.27
CA GLN A 159 12.09 10.85 23.33
C GLN A 159 11.29 9.56 23.08
N TRP A 160 10.87 9.31 21.84
CA TRP A 160 10.07 8.15 21.46
C TRP A 160 10.66 6.82 21.97
N ARG A 161 12.00 6.69 21.89
CA ARG A 161 12.72 5.47 22.28
C ARG A 161 12.61 5.21 23.77
N THR A 162 12.83 6.24 24.59
CA THR A 162 12.67 6.16 26.05
C THR A 162 11.24 5.84 26.46
N LYS A 163 10.24 6.39 25.75
CA LYS A 163 8.82 6.06 26.00
C LYS A 163 8.50 4.61 25.63
N MET A 164 9.00 4.14 24.50
CA MET A 164 8.85 2.76 24.03
C MET A 164 9.50 1.74 24.97
N GLU A 165 10.71 2.04 25.46
CA GLU A 165 11.50 1.12 26.31
C GLU A 165 10.83 0.79 27.66
N LYS A 166 9.87 1.61 28.11
CA LYS A 166 9.04 1.33 29.30
C LYS A 166 8.15 0.11 29.13
N PHE A 167 7.93 -0.35 27.90
CA PHE A 167 7.10 -1.50 27.57
C PHE A 167 7.98 -2.66 27.12
N PRO A 168 7.67 -3.91 27.48
CA PRO A 168 8.38 -5.08 26.96
C PRO A 168 8.12 -5.23 25.45
N ARG A 169 9.01 -5.93 24.74
CA ARG A 169 9.00 -5.98 23.26
C ARG A 169 7.67 -6.50 22.70
N ASP A 170 7.10 -7.53 23.30
CA ASP A 170 5.80 -8.13 22.98
C ASP A 170 4.60 -7.19 23.18
N LYS A 171 4.78 -6.10 23.96
CA LYS A 171 3.80 -5.02 24.16
C LYS A 171 4.14 -3.75 23.38
N ARG A 172 4.97 -3.84 22.35
CA ARG A 172 5.24 -2.76 21.40
C ARG A 172 4.61 -3.11 20.06
N VAL A 173 3.72 -2.24 19.58
CA VAL A 173 3.11 -2.38 18.26
C VAL A 173 3.51 -1.21 17.38
N MET A 174 4.08 -1.50 16.21
CA MET A 174 4.29 -0.49 15.18
C MET A 174 3.03 -0.31 14.33
N PHE A 175 2.66 0.93 14.10
CA PHE A 175 1.53 1.32 13.25
C PHE A 175 2.09 2.01 12.01
N GLY A 176 2.17 1.26 10.91
CA GLY A 176 2.59 1.80 9.62
C GLY A 176 1.42 2.43 8.90
N LEU A 177 1.35 3.76 8.88
CA LEU A 177 0.28 4.49 8.18
C LEU A 177 0.48 4.41 6.66
N GLN A 178 -0.60 4.19 5.91
CA GLN A 178 -0.61 4.15 4.45
C GLN A 178 -0.61 5.53 3.79
N LEU A 179 -0.31 5.57 2.49
CA LEU A 179 -0.68 6.71 1.66
C LEU A 179 -2.22 6.84 1.65
N PHE A 180 -2.74 8.06 1.69
CA PHE A 180 -4.19 8.29 1.65
C PHE A 180 -4.51 9.54 0.80
N PRO A 181 -5.44 9.46 -0.17
CA PRO A 181 -6.19 8.28 -0.58
C PRO A 181 -5.31 7.27 -1.34
N GLU A 182 -5.67 5.99 -1.26
CA GLU A 182 -5.06 4.88 -2.01
C GLU A 182 -6.16 3.83 -2.27
N ALA A 183 -6.25 3.29 -3.49
CA ALA A 183 -7.32 2.39 -3.90
C ALA A 183 -7.42 1.16 -2.99
N SER A 184 -6.27 0.64 -2.54
CA SER A 184 -6.14 -0.56 -1.71
C SER A 184 -6.82 -0.45 -0.33
N ILE A 185 -6.99 0.77 0.19
CA ILE A 185 -7.65 1.06 1.49
C ILE A 185 -8.96 1.83 1.35
N ASP A 186 -9.35 2.17 0.12
CA ASP A 186 -10.52 3.00 -0.17
C ASP A 186 -11.61 2.13 -0.83
N TYR A 187 -11.50 1.90 -2.15
CA TYR A 187 -12.57 1.26 -2.93
C TYR A 187 -12.22 -0.15 -3.46
N TRP A 188 -11.02 -0.67 -3.22
CA TRP A 188 -10.65 -2.07 -3.54
C TRP A 188 -10.89 -3.05 -2.40
N LEU A 189 -11.27 -2.54 -1.24
CA LEU A 189 -11.64 -3.35 -0.09
C LEU A 189 -12.81 -4.27 -0.46
N ARG A 190 -12.70 -5.55 -0.08
CA ARG A 190 -13.79 -6.52 -0.21
C ARG A 190 -15.00 -6.10 0.64
N ASN A 191 -14.74 -5.55 1.82
CA ASN A 191 -15.74 -5.01 2.72
C ASN A 191 -15.66 -3.49 2.78
N ILE A 192 -16.67 -2.83 2.20
CA ILE A 192 -16.75 -1.37 2.16
C ILE A 192 -16.91 -0.75 3.55
N ALA A 193 -17.29 -1.51 4.58
CA ALA A 193 -17.34 -1.01 5.95
C ALA A 193 -15.95 -0.63 6.52
N LEU A 194 -14.87 -1.01 5.84
CA LEU A 194 -13.49 -0.65 6.19
C LEU A 194 -12.97 0.61 5.49
N ILE A 195 -13.76 1.26 4.61
CA ILE A 195 -13.35 2.42 3.79
C ILE A 195 -12.98 3.67 4.61
N ASP A 196 -13.52 3.78 5.82
CA ASP A 196 -13.28 4.91 6.73
C ASP A 196 -11.92 4.78 7.42
N HIS A 197 -10.86 4.89 6.62
CA HIS A 197 -9.49 4.53 6.98
C HIS A 197 -8.98 5.24 8.24
N GLU A 198 -9.15 6.57 8.34
CA GLU A 198 -8.65 7.31 9.51
C GLU A 198 -9.35 6.88 10.80
N ASN A 199 -10.67 6.66 10.77
CA ASN A 199 -11.41 6.19 11.94
C ASN A 199 -11.07 4.73 12.26
N LEU A 200 -10.88 3.89 11.24
CA LEU A 200 -10.43 2.51 11.40
C LEU A 200 -9.08 2.44 12.11
N VAL A 201 -8.11 3.25 11.69
CA VAL A 201 -6.76 3.28 12.27
C VAL A 201 -6.80 3.82 13.71
N VAL A 202 -7.60 4.86 14.00
CA VAL A 202 -7.77 5.36 15.38
C VAL A 202 -8.39 4.29 16.28
N ASP A 203 -9.41 3.57 15.81
CA ASP A 203 -10.04 2.53 16.61
C ASP A 203 -9.15 1.31 16.80
N ALA A 204 -8.34 0.95 15.79
CA ALA A 204 -7.31 -0.06 15.94
C ALA A 204 -6.28 0.37 16.99
N ALA A 205 -5.75 1.58 16.90
CA ALA A 205 -4.78 2.10 17.87
C ALA A 205 -5.36 2.10 19.29
N ARG A 206 -6.64 2.44 19.44
CA ARG A 206 -7.37 2.36 20.71
C ARG A 206 -7.40 0.93 21.25
N SER A 207 -7.82 -0.04 20.42
CA SER A 207 -7.87 -1.46 20.82
C SER A 207 -6.50 -2.00 21.27
N PHE A 208 -5.43 -1.61 20.58
CA PHE A 208 -4.06 -1.97 20.99
C PHE A 208 -3.64 -1.29 22.30
N SER A 209 -3.90 0.01 22.45
CA SER A 209 -3.63 0.75 23.68
C SER A 209 -4.35 0.14 24.89
N GLU A 210 -5.64 -0.20 24.74
CA GLU A 210 -6.46 -0.88 25.74
C GLU A 210 -5.97 -2.29 26.08
N ALA A 211 -5.36 -3.00 25.11
CA ALA A 211 -4.69 -4.28 25.33
C ALA A 211 -3.29 -4.16 26.00
N GLY A 212 -2.90 -2.94 26.39
CA GLY A 212 -1.67 -2.64 27.12
C GLY A 212 -0.44 -2.46 26.24
N TYR A 213 -0.61 -2.21 24.94
CA TYR A 213 0.51 -1.91 24.06
C TYR A 213 0.93 -0.43 24.16
N VAL A 214 2.22 -0.17 23.87
CA VAL A 214 2.64 1.13 23.34
C VAL A 214 2.49 1.12 21.82
N VAL A 215 1.78 2.13 21.31
CA VAL A 215 1.46 2.29 19.89
C VAL A 215 2.47 3.25 19.25
N LEU A 216 3.34 2.72 18.41
CA LEU A 216 4.39 3.47 17.71
C LEU A 216 3.91 3.87 16.31
N ILE A 217 3.43 5.10 16.15
CA ILE A 217 2.91 5.60 14.88
C ILE A 217 4.06 5.98 13.95
N LYS A 218 4.09 5.38 12.76
CA LYS A 218 5.04 5.70 11.70
C LYS A 218 4.30 6.10 10.43
N ASP A 219 4.43 7.37 10.05
CA ASP A 219 3.82 7.85 8.81
C ASP A 219 4.57 7.37 7.56
N HIS A 220 3.84 7.28 6.45
CA HIS A 220 4.39 6.96 5.15
C HIS A 220 5.31 8.10 4.67
N PRO A 221 6.53 7.83 4.16
CA PRO A 221 7.46 8.88 3.74
C PRO A 221 6.87 9.85 2.70
N SER A 222 6.10 9.34 1.73
CA SER A 222 5.45 10.16 0.71
C SER A 222 4.24 10.96 1.22
N GLN A 223 3.73 10.64 2.41
CA GLN A 223 2.55 11.26 3.00
C GLN A 223 2.91 12.22 4.15
N PHE A 224 4.12 12.12 4.70
CA PHE A 224 4.58 13.01 5.75
C PHE A 224 4.59 14.47 5.26
N GLY A 225 3.86 15.35 5.96
CA GLY A 225 3.61 16.73 5.52
C GLY A 225 2.44 16.94 4.57
N PHE A 226 1.79 15.87 4.11
CA PHE A 226 0.57 15.91 3.31
C PHE A 226 -0.66 15.39 4.06
N ARG A 227 -0.43 14.63 5.14
CA ARG A 227 -1.47 14.23 6.09
C ARG A 227 -1.95 15.41 6.93
N ARG A 228 -3.25 15.44 7.16
CA ARG A 228 -3.90 16.35 8.10
C ARG A 228 -3.50 16.03 9.53
N THR A 229 -3.09 17.05 10.28
CA THR A 229 -2.58 16.87 11.65
C THR A 229 -3.69 16.55 12.64
N GLU A 230 -4.95 16.85 12.32
CA GLU A 230 -6.10 16.49 13.15
C GLU A 230 -6.25 14.97 13.32
N PHE A 231 -5.95 14.19 12.28
CA PHE A 231 -5.94 12.72 12.38
C PHE A 231 -4.82 12.24 13.31
N LEU A 232 -3.62 12.84 13.22
CA LEU A 232 -2.51 12.51 14.10
C LEU A 232 -2.80 12.89 15.56
N ASP A 233 -3.46 14.03 15.80
CA ASP A 233 -3.87 14.41 17.16
C ASP A 233 -4.80 13.37 17.78
N ARG A 234 -5.75 12.85 17.01
CA ARG A 234 -6.68 11.82 17.49
C ARG A 234 -5.96 10.54 17.89
N LEU A 235 -4.90 10.17 17.16
CA LEU A 235 -4.03 9.05 17.54
C LEU A 235 -3.24 9.38 18.81
N LEU A 236 -2.61 10.55 18.87
CA LEU A 236 -1.77 10.95 20.02
C LEU A 236 -2.55 11.27 21.29
N ALA A 237 -3.85 11.52 21.18
CA ALA A 237 -4.75 11.64 22.33
C ALA A 237 -5.02 10.29 23.03
N LEU A 238 -4.71 9.15 22.37
CA LEU A 238 -4.84 7.84 22.98
C LEU A 238 -3.70 7.59 23.98
N PRO A 239 -3.95 6.87 25.09
CA PRO A 239 -2.89 6.48 26.01
C PRO A 239 -1.78 5.70 25.30
N ASN A 240 -0.55 5.80 25.79
CA ASN A 240 0.60 5.03 25.31
C ASN A 240 0.84 5.12 23.79
N THR A 241 0.47 6.23 23.15
CA THR A 241 0.69 6.43 21.70
C THR A 241 1.80 7.43 21.47
N VAL A 242 2.71 7.12 20.54
CA VAL A 242 3.92 7.90 20.27
C VAL A 242 4.12 8.02 18.77
N MET A 243 4.28 9.25 18.28
CA MET A 243 4.66 9.51 16.89
C MET A 243 6.18 9.39 16.74
N VAL A 244 6.62 8.49 15.88
CA VAL A 244 8.04 8.22 15.65
C VAL A 244 8.61 9.23 14.64
N PRO A 245 9.83 9.77 14.86
CA PRO A 245 10.49 10.67 13.92
C PRO A 245 10.55 10.16 12.49
N TYR A 246 10.50 11.09 11.53
CA TYR A 246 10.48 10.81 10.09
C TYR A 246 11.70 10.00 9.61
N ASP A 247 12.87 10.30 10.13
CA ASP A 247 14.15 9.69 9.76
C ASP A 247 14.33 8.25 10.27
N VAL A 248 13.66 7.86 11.36
CA VAL A 248 13.60 6.46 11.83
C VAL A 248 13.01 5.55 10.74
N SER A 249 13.66 4.42 10.48
CA SER A 249 13.23 3.49 9.42
C SER A 249 12.10 2.57 9.87
N GLY A 250 11.32 2.04 8.91
CA GLY A 250 10.32 1.02 9.20
C GLY A 250 10.97 -0.24 9.77
N ASN A 251 12.09 -0.68 9.18
CA ASN A 251 12.85 -1.85 9.64
C ASN A 251 13.36 -1.71 11.07
N GLU A 252 13.80 -0.51 11.47
CA GLU A 252 14.18 -0.23 12.86
C GLU A 252 13.00 -0.41 13.82
N LEU A 253 11.80 0.06 13.45
CA LEU A 253 10.62 -0.18 14.28
C LEU A 253 10.20 -1.65 14.31
N VAL A 254 10.33 -2.37 13.19
CA VAL A 254 10.08 -3.81 13.13
C VAL A 254 11.00 -4.56 14.11
N SER A 255 12.30 -4.25 14.14
CA SER A 255 13.23 -4.94 15.04
C SER A 255 12.95 -4.66 16.52
N LEU A 256 12.44 -3.46 16.83
CA LEU A 256 12.13 -3.02 18.20
C LEU A 256 10.74 -3.43 18.69
N SER A 257 9.87 -3.94 17.81
CA SER A 257 8.48 -4.28 18.12
C SER A 257 8.24 -5.80 18.18
N GLY A 258 7.20 -6.21 18.89
CA GLY A 258 6.70 -7.59 18.92
C GLY A 258 5.47 -7.79 18.04
N ALA A 259 4.76 -6.72 17.72
CA ALA A 259 3.61 -6.71 16.85
C ALA A 259 3.67 -5.56 15.83
N SER A 260 2.86 -5.69 14.77
CA SER A 260 2.65 -4.61 13.81
C SER A 260 1.19 -4.54 13.39
N PHE A 261 0.73 -3.34 13.09
CA PHE A 261 -0.54 -3.11 12.42
C PHE A 261 -0.36 -2.21 11.20
N THR A 262 -1.02 -2.59 10.12
CA THR A 262 -1.19 -1.80 8.91
C THR A 262 -2.40 -2.38 8.16
N CYS A 263 -3.11 -1.63 7.33
CA CYS A 263 -4.13 -2.23 6.45
C CYS A 263 -3.46 -3.10 5.35
N THR A 264 -3.16 -2.51 4.20
CA THR A 264 -2.56 -3.17 3.02
C THR A 264 -1.05 -2.91 2.84
N GLY A 265 -0.41 -2.25 3.82
CA GLY A 265 0.96 -1.74 3.67
C GLY A 265 2.03 -2.83 3.75
N THR A 266 3.08 -2.72 2.94
CA THR A 266 4.16 -3.73 2.86
C THR A 266 4.95 -3.92 4.16
N LEU A 267 4.90 -2.95 5.09
CA LEU A 267 5.43 -3.10 6.45
C LEU A 267 4.80 -4.30 7.19
N GLY A 268 3.54 -4.64 6.89
CA GLY A 268 2.88 -5.80 7.47
C GLY A 268 3.55 -7.12 7.07
N LEU A 269 3.94 -7.24 5.79
CA LEU A 269 4.72 -8.37 5.28
C LEU A 269 6.12 -8.42 5.90
N GLN A 270 6.83 -7.29 5.94
CA GLN A 270 8.17 -7.22 6.52
C GLN A 270 8.18 -7.63 8.00
N ALA A 271 7.18 -7.18 8.77
CA ALA A 271 7.00 -7.58 10.16
C ALA A 271 6.74 -9.08 10.30
N ALA A 272 5.88 -9.67 9.46
CA ALA A 272 5.61 -11.11 9.47
C ALA A 272 6.86 -11.94 9.12
N LEU A 273 7.64 -11.51 8.12
CA LEU A 273 8.92 -12.14 7.76
C LEU A 273 9.96 -12.02 8.88
N ALA A 274 9.93 -10.94 9.66
CA ALA A 274 10.75 -10.75 10.86
C ALA A 274 10.24 -11.52 12.09
N GLY A 275 9.12 -12.25 11.97
CA GLY A 275 8.56 -13.09 13.03
C GLY A 275 7.66 -12.36 14.03
N LEU A 276 7.22 -11.14 13.72
CA LEU A 276 6.24 -10.43 14.54
C LEU A 276 4.82 -10.96 14.29
N THR A 277 3.93 -10.71 15.24
CA THR A 277 2.48 -10.86 14.99
C THR A 277 2.00 -9.63 14.21
N SER A 278 1.66 -9.85 12.95
CA SER A 278 1.23 -8.79 12.04
C SER A 278 -0.28 -8.84 11.83
N ALA A 279 -0.96 -7.74 12.17
CA ALA A 279 -2.37 -7.53 11.94
C ALA A 279 -2.58 -6.70 10.67
N VAL A 280 -3.37 -7.24 9.73
CA VAL A 280 -3.56 -6.66 8.39
C VAL A 280 -4.99 -6.80 7.89
N THR A 281 -5.38 -5.96 6.92
CA THR A 281 -6.55 -6.24 6.10
C THR A 281 -6.18 -7.20 4.95
N GLU A 282 -7.16 -7.64 4.16
CA GLU A 282 -6.88 -8.45 2.97
C GLU A 282 -5.91 -7.72 2.03
N SER A 283 -4.78 -8.36 1.70
CA SER A 283 -3.72 -7.83 0.85
C SER A 283 -3.05 -8.96 0.08
N TYR A 284 -2.36 -8.64 -1.02
CA TYR A 284 -1.76 -9.63 -1.92
C TYR A 284 -0.77 -10.60 -1.25
N TYR A 285 -0.20 -10.24 -0.10
CA TYR A 285 0.78 -11.06 0.63
C TYR A 285 0.18 -11.81 1.83
N ALA A 286 -1.05 -11.48 2.24
CA ALA A 286 -1.61 -11.98 3.49
C ALA A 286 -2.19 -13.41 3.32
N LEU A 287 -1.87 -14.28 4.29
CA LEU A 287 -2.41 -15.62 4.43
C LEU A 287 -3.01 -15.79 5.83
N ASP A 288 -4.20 -16.37 5.94
CA ASP A 288 -4.96 -16.48 7.21
C ASP A 288 -4.19 -17.13 8.37
N GLU A 289 -3.35 -18.09 8.03
CA GLU A 289 -2.54 -18.83 8.99
C GLU A 289 -1.28 -18.08 9.44
N ASP A 290 -0.91 -16.99 8.77
CA ASP A 290 0.31 -16.22 9.03
C ASP A 290 0.07 -14.79 9.54
N PHE A 291 -1.18 -14.34 9.55
CA PHE A 291 -1.56 -12.99 9.98
C PHE A 291 -2.75 -12.99 10.95
N VAL A 292 -2.96 -11.85 11.60
CA VAL A 292 -4.24 -11.52 12.24
C VAL A 292 -5.05 -10.69 11.23
N MET A 293 -6.07 -11.30 10.65
CA MET A 293 -6.86 -10.69 9.58
C MET A 293 -7.95 -9.78 10.16
N LEU A 294 -8.03 -8.55 9.66
CA LEU A 294 -9.14 -7.62 9.86
C LEU A 294 -9.99 -7.58 8.58
N ARG A 295 -11.16 -8.21 8.63
CA ARG A 295 -12.11 -8.34 7.51
C ARG A 295 -13.38 -7.54 7.74
N GLU A 296 -13.79 -7.45 8.99
CA GLU A 296 -15.04 -6.84 9.40
C GLU A 296 -14.80 -5.68 10.37
N ARG A 297 -15.59 -4.60 10.22
CA ARG A 297 -15.41 -3.39 11.03
C ARG A 297 -15.52 -3.65 12.53
N HIS A 298 -16.35 -4.60 12.93
CA HIS A 298 -16.58 -4.93 14.34
C HIS A 298 -15.38 -5.63 15.00
N GLU A 299 -14.53 -6.32 14.23
CA GLU A 299 -13.35 -7.05 14.72
C GLU A 299 -12.27 -6.10 15.27
N VAL A 300 -12.28 -4.81 14.86
CA VAL A 300 -11.33 -3.80 15.35
C VAL A 300 -11.32 -3.71 16.87
N LYS A 301 -12.48 -3.87 17.53
CA LYS A 301 -12.59 -3.73 18.98
C LYS A 301 -11.73 -4.74 19.72
N SER A 302 -11.63 -5.96 19.21
CA SER A 302 -10.83 -7.04 19.79
C SER A 302 -9.43 -7.16 19.19
N LEU A 303 -9.06 -6.32 18.21
CA LEU A 303 -7.85 -6.51 17.42
C LEU A 303 -6.57 -6.57 18.26
N GLY A 304 -6.41 -5.64 19.22
CA GLY A 304 -5.26 -5.64 20.11
C GLY A 304 -5.15 -6.92 20.96
N HIS A 305 -6.29 -7.42 21.45
CA HIS A 305 -6.34 -8.68 22.19
C HIS A 305 -6.06 -9.89 21.29
N SER A 306 -6.65 -9.95 20.10
CA SER A 306 -6.41 -11.00 19.11
C SER A 306 -4.95 -11.04 18.68
N THR A 307 -4.29 -9.89 18.53
CA THR A 307 -2.86 -9.82 18.23
C THR A 307 -1.99 -10.31 19.38
N LEU A 308 -2.37 -10.01 20.62
CA LEU A 308 -1.65 -10.48 21.80
C LEU A 308 -1.72 -12.00 21.98
N THR A 309 -2.89 -12.58 21.74
CA THR A 309 -3.15 -14.02 21.99
C THR A 309 -2.87 -14.91 20.78
N LYS A 310 -2.63 -14.33 19.60
CA LYS A 310 -2.33 -15.09 18.39
C LYS A 310 -1.05 -15.91 18.57
N GLN A 311 -1.19 -17.22 18.49
CA GLN A 311 -0.09 -18.15 18.34
C GLN A 311 -0.13 -18.73 16.94
N PHE A 312 1.00 -18.67 16.24
CA PHE A 312 1.13 -19.29 14.93
C PHE A 312 1.62 -20.71 15.12
N GLY A 313 0.88 -21.70 14.60
CA GLY A 313 1.19 -23.13 14.81
C GLY A 313 2.47 -23.59 14.11
N ALA A 314 2.93 -22.86 13.08
CA ALA A 314 4.12 -23.20 12.32
C ALA A 314 5.35 -22.41 12.79
N PRO A 315 6.55 -23.03 12.83
CA PRO A 315 7.81 -22.32 13.05
C PRO A 315 8.04 -21.18 12.04
N ILE A 316 8.77 -20.15 12.43
CA ILE A 316 8.99 -18.95 11.61
C ILE A 316 9.57 -19.28 10.22
N ASP A 317 10.48 -20.23 10.10
CA ASP A 317 11.08 -20.56 8.80
C ASP A 317 10.08 -21.23 7.84
N VAL A 318 9.14 -22.02 8.37
CA VAL A 318 8.02 -22.59 7.59
C VAL A 318 7.10 -21.47 7.11
N ARG A 319 6.78 -20.52 7.99
CA ARG A 319 5.96 -19.34 7.65
C ARG A 319 6.62 -18.48 6.58
N ARG A 320 7.91 -18.15 6.74
CA ARG A 320 8.71 -17.42 5.74
C ARG A 320 8.68 -18.11 4.38
N HIS A 321 8.94 -19.42 4.37
CA HIS A 321 8.91 -20.22 3.15
C HIS A 321 7.54 -20.12 2.47
N ARG A 322 6.44 -20.26 3.22
CA ARG A 322 5.08 -20.18 2.69
C ARG A 322 4.72 -18.79 2.16
N LEU A 323 5.07 -17.73 2.89
CA LEU A 323 4.85 -16.35 2.45
C LEU A 323 5.60 -16.03 1.15
N VAL A 324 6.88 -16.40 1.09
CA VAL A 324 7.71 -16.21 -0.12
C VAL A 324 7.20 -17.07 -1.27
N THR A 325 6.81 -18.32 -1.00
CA THR A 325 6.17 -19.18 -2.00
C THR A 325 4.91 -18.53 -2.58
N ASN A 326 4.04 -17.96 -1.74
CA ASN A 326 2.84 -17.26 -2.20
C ASN A 326 3.19 -16.07 -3.10
N LEU A 327 4.17 -15.26 -2.72
CA LEU A 327 4.62 -14.10 -3.51
C LEU A 327 5.25 -14.51 -4.84
N LEU A 328 6.13 -15.52 -4.85
CA LEU A 328 6.75 -16.06 -6.05
C LEU A 328 5.71 -16.65 -7.00
N ARG A 329 4.68 -17.32 -6.47
CA ARG A 329 3.57 -17.82 -7.29
C ARG A 329 2.80 -16.72 -7.99
N GLY A 330 2.85 -15.47 -7.56
CA GLY A 330 2.22 -14.33 -8.22
C GLY A 330 3.17 -13.37 -8.95
N SER A 331 4.47 -13.59 -8.81
CA SER A 331 5.52 -12.72 -9.35
C SER A 331 6.25 -13.40 -10.51
N PHE A 332 6.89 -12.60 -11.35
CA PHE A 332 7.74 -13.06 -12.44
C PHE A 332 8.90 -12.08 -12.63
N GLU A 333 10.00 -12.54 -13.23
CA GLU A 333 11.17 -11.70 -13.47
C GLU A 333 10.83 -10.55 -14.44
N GLY A 334 11.21 -9.34 -14.07
CA GLY A 334 10.95 -8.16 -14.89
C GLY A 334 11.01 -6.89 -14.06
N ASP A 335 11.81 -5.93 -14.50
CA ASP A 335 11.84 -4.59 -13.90
C ASP A 335 10.61 -3.80 -14.34
N PHE A 336 9.69 -3.58 -13.40
CA PHE A 336 8.50 -2.80 -13.60
C PHE A 336 8.82 -1.41 -14.16
N PHE A 337 9.89 -0.75 -13.72
CA PHE A 337 10.17 0.63 -14.13
C PHE A 337 10.79 0.75 -15.53
N SER A 338 11.06 -0.38 -16.19
CA SER A 338 11.66 -0.41 -17.53
C SER A 338 10.79 0.24 -18.63
N PHE A 339 9.49 0.46 -18.39
CA PHE A 339 8.62 1.21 -19.32
C PHE A 339 8.82 2.72 -19.27
N GLN A 340 9.56 3.27 -18.29
CA GLN A 340 9.77 4.70 -18.19
C GLN A 340 10.52 5.21 -19.42
N GLY A 341 9.91 6.16 -20.16
CA GLY A 341 10.48 6.64 -21.43
C GLY A 341 10.31 5.67 -22.60
N PHE A 342 9.36 4.73 -22.51
CA PHE A 342 9.05 3.79 -23.59
C PHE A 342 8.80 4.51 -24.92
N ASN A 343 9.49 4.02 -25.95
CA ASN A 343 9.30 4.43 -27.34
C ASN A 343 8.97 3.19 -28.16
N SER A 344 7.78 3.14 -28.75
CA SER A 344 7.32 1.99 -29.54
C SER A 344 8.19 1.72 -30.78
N ALA A 345 8.82 2.75 -31.35
CA ALA A 345 9.71 2.60 -32.50
C ALA A 345 11.12 2.10 -32.12
N LYS A 346 11.53 2.28 -30.86
CA LYS A 346 12.83 1.85 -30.33
C LYS A 346 12.70 1.47 -28.85
N PRO A 347 12.06 0.33 -28.55
CA PRO A 347 11.80 -0.06 -27.17
C PRO A 347 13.11 -0.38 -26.46
N ALA A 348 13.26 0.09 -25.22
CA ALA A 348 14.40 -0.23 -24.39
C ALA A 348 14.47 -1.76 -24.13
N PRO A 349 15.67 -2.37 -24.03
CA PRO A 349 15.80 -3.80 -23.78
C PRO A 349 15.03 -4.29 -22.55
N GLY A 350 15.00 -3.48 -21.47
CA GLY A 350 14.24 -3.80 -20.26
C GLY A 350 12.73 -3.89 -20.52
N ALA A 351 12.17 -2.95 -21.29
CA ALA A 351 10.74 -2.96 -21.63
C ALA A 351 10.35 -4.17 -22.49
N LEU A 352 11.24 -4.57 -23.42
CA LEU A 352 11.07 -5.81 -24.18
C LEU A 352 11.13 -7.06 -23.27
N GLY A 353 12.06 -7.07 -22.31
CA GLY A 353 12.15 -8.14 -21.31
C GLY A 353 10.88 -8.26 -20.47
N LEU A 354 10.39 -7.13 -19.95
CA LEU A 354 9.14 -7.09 -19.19
C LEU A 354 7.94 -7.55 -20.04
N ALA A 355 7.82 -7.07 -21.29
CA ALA A 355 6.74 -7.47 -22.19
C ALA A 355 6.75 -8.99 -22.47
N LYS A 356 7.92 -9.57 -22.72
CA LYS A 356 8.07 -11.03 -22.89
C LYS A 356 7.66 -11.80 -21.65
N ALA A 357 8.12 -11.37 -20.48
CA ALA A 357 7.80 -12.02 -19.22
C ALA A 357 6.31 -11.93 -18.87
N VAL A 358 5.67 -10.79 -19.15
CA VAL A 358 4.21 -10.63 -19.05
C VAL A 358 3.50 -11.57 -20.01
N GLY A 359 3.93 -11.66 -21.28
CA GLY A 359 3.34 -12.58 -22.26
C GLY A 359 3.38 -14.04 -21.79
N MET A 360 4.56 -14.53 -21.42
CA MET A 360 4.73 -15.89 -20.86
C MET A 360 3.85 -16.12 -19.64
N ARG A 361 3.72 -15.09 -18.80
CA ARG A 361 2.89 -15.17 -17.60
C ARG A 361 1.40 -15.28 -17.93
N LEU A 362 0.93 -14.56 -18.95
CA LEU A 362 -0.46 -14.65 -19.41
C LEU A 362 -0.73 -16.02 -20.05
N ASP A 363 0.21 -16.56 -20.83
CA ASP A 363 0.09 -17.89 -21.42
C ASP A 363 -0.10 -18.97 -20.35
N GLN A 364 0.71 -18.94 -19.27
CA GLN A 364 0.55 -19.83 -18.12
C GLN A 364 -0.85 -19.74 -17.49
N LEU A 365 -1.39 -18.53 -17.32
CA LEU A 365 -2.72 -18.34 -16.75
C LEU A 365 -3.83 -18.87 -17.68
N VAL A 366 -3.65 -18.79 -19.00
CA VAL A 366 -4.58 -19.38 -19.99
C VAL A 366 -4.52 -20.91 -19.92
N GLU A 367 -3.32 -21.50 -19.90
CA GLU A 367 -3.13 -22.96 -19.76
C GLU A 367 -3.77 -23.52 -18.49
N GLU A 368 -3.75 -22.74 -17.40
CA GLU A 368 -4.38 -23.09 -16.13
C GLU A 368 -5.89 -22.78 -16.06
N GLY A 369 -6.49 -22.24 -17.13
CA GLY A 369 -7.92 -21.89 -17.19
C GLY A 369 -8.31 -20.71 -16.29
N GLN A 370 -7.36 -19.85 -15.93
CA GLN A 370 -7.63 -18.65 -15.12
C GLN A 370 -8.03 -17.42 -15.96
N LEU A 371 -7.75 -17.44 -17.26
CA LEU A 371 -8.05 -16.36 -18.22
C LEU A 371 -8.97 -16.77 -19.36
#